data_AF-A0A3E4NBQ4-F1
#
_entry.id   AF-A0A3E4NBQ4-F1
#
_cell.length_a   1.000
_cell.length_b   1.000
_cell.length_c   1.000
_cell.angle_alpha   90.00
_cell.angle_beta   90.00
_cell.angle_gamma   90.00
#
_symmetry.space_group_name_H-M   'P 1'
#
loop_
_entity.id
_entity.type
_entity.pdbx_description
1 polymer ?
#
loop_
_entity_poly.entity_id
_entity_poly.type
_entity_poly.pdbx_seq_one_letter_code
_entity_poly.pdbx_strand_id
1 'polypeptide(L)'
;METLLLLLSSGVIAAFVAQLYTRKNLKTSQYINVITSERIKWIQDVRNEFSVLLSSVIFYLLNSNKIINESSMVITQELIDLVTEEEIEAMTIEFNKNKIISDTIKDEFKTGLSKREIVEKSILLKMKLNPKEDAEIISILDDIINTFSIVSFDVSYQNIRYEVLVNECQNMFKREWDKVKDETRKK
;
A
#
# COMPACT_ATOMS: atom_id res chain seq x y z
N MET A 1 41.70 -1.11 -61.11
CA MET A 1 41.21 -2.25 -60.30
C MET A 1 41.35 -1.98 -58.79
N GLU A 2 42.47 -1.45 -58.31
CA GLU A 2 42.68 -1.16 -56.88
C GLU A 2 41.65 -0.20 -56.26
N THR A 3 41.24 0.86 -56.96
CA THR A 3 40.24 1.82 -56.47
C THR A 3 38.85 1.22 -56.29
N LEU A 4 38.45 0.29 -57.17
CA LEU A 4 37.19 -0.43 -57.08
C LEU A 4 37.21 -1.42 -55.89
N LEU A 5 38.36 -2.04 -55.64
CA LEU A 5 38.59 -2.98 -54.54
C LEU A 5 38.61 -2.26 -53.17
N LEU A 6 39.17 -1.04 -53.12
CA LEU A 6 39.12 -0.14 -51.96
C LEU A 6 37.70 0.35 -51.67
N LEU A 7 36.92 0.70 -52.70
CA LEU A 7 35.53 1.09 -52.53
C LEU A 7 34.66 -0.05 -52.01
N LEU A 8 34.80 -1.25 -52.58
CA LEU A 8 34.05 -2.43 -52.14
C LEU A 8 34.41 -2.84 -50.71
N SER A 9 35.70 -2.83 -50.34
CA SER A 9 36.14 -3.14 -48.98
C SER A 9 35.65 -2.09 -47.97
N SER A 10 35.62 -0.80 -48.31
CA SER A 10 35.07 0.25 -47.46
C SER A 10 33.57 0.07 -47.17
N GLY A 11 32.79 -0.34 -48.18
CA GLY A 11 31.36 -0.62 -48.04
C GLY A 11 31.06 -1.81 -47.13
N VAL A 12 31.87 -2.88 -47.22
CA VAL A 12 31.74 -4.07 -46.35
C VAL A 12 32.06 -3.71 -44.89
N ILE A 13 33.11 -2.92 -44.65
CA ILE A 13 33.47 -2.47 -43.30
C ILE A 13 32.37 -1.58 -42.71
N ALA A 14 31.83 -0.63 -43.48
CA ALA A 14 30.72 0.23 -43.04
C ALA A 14 29.47 -0.59 -42.69
N ALA A 15 29.10 -1.57 -43.52
CA ALA A 15 27.97 -2.46 -43.26
C ALA A 15 28.19 -3.31 -42.00
N PHE A 16 29.41 -3.83 -41.80
CA PHE A 16 29.75 -4.63 -40.62
C PHE A 16 29.71 -3.79 -39.33
N VAL A 17 30.24 -2.57 -39.37
CA VAL A 17 30.17 -1.62 -38.24
C VAL A 17 28.71 -1.26 -37.95
N ALA A 18 27.91 -0.93 -38.97
CA ALA A 18 26.49 -0.65 -38.82
C ALA A 18 25.72 -1.84 -38.21
N GLN A 19 26.02 -3.07 -38.62
CA GLN A 19 25.43 -4.28 -38.07
C GLN A 19 25.79 -4.47 -36.58
N LEU A 20 27.04 -4.22 -36.18
CA LEU A 20 27.48 -4.31 -34.79
C LEU A 20 26.80 -3.26 -33.90
N TYR A 21 26.73 -2.01 -34.36
CA TYR A 21 26.03 -0.93 -33.63
C TYR A 21 24.53 -1.24 -33.52
N THR A 22 23.89 -1.66 -34.61
CA THR A 22 22.47 -2.02 -34.61
C THR A 22 22.17 -3.16 -33.64
N ARG A 23 23.01 -4.21 -33.62
CA ARG A 23 22.81 -5.37 -32.73
C ARG A 23 23.00 -5.00 -31.25
N LYS A 24 23.98 -4.14 -30.94
CA LYS A 24 24.16 -3.62 -29.57
C LYS A 24 22.95 -2.79 -29.13
N ASN A 25 22.52 -1.84 -29.96
CA ASN A 25 21.36 -0.99 -29.68
C ASN A 25 20.07 -1.81 -29.52
N LEU A 26 19.87 -2.86 -30.32
CA LEU A 26 18.71 -3.74 -30.22
C LEU A 26 18.68 -4.48 -28.87
N LYS A 27 19.80 -5.07 -28.44
CA LYS A 27 19.89 -5.76 -27.15
C LYS A 27 19.66 -4.81 -25.97
N THR A 28 20.25 -3.62 -26.01
CA THR A 28 20.04 -2.59 -24.97
C THR A 28 18.59 -2.14 -24.94
N SER A 29 17.97 -1.90 -26.10
CA SER A 29 16.56 -1.49 -26.20
C SER A 29 15.58 -2.57 -25.73
N GLN A 30 15.88 -3.85 -26.00
CA GLN A 30 15.13 -4.99 -25.48
C GLN A 30 15.28 -5.12 -23.97
N TYR A 31 16.49 -5.01 -23.43
CA TYR A 31 16.74 -5.04 -21.99
C TYR A 31 15.99 -3.92 -21.27
N ILE A 32 16.08 -2.68 -21.77
CA ILE A 32 15.33 -1.54 -21.21
C ILE A 32 13.82 -1.81 -21.24
N ASN A 33 13.28 -2.29 -22.37
CA ASN A 33 11.85 -2.62 -22.47
C ASN A 33 11.39 -3.63 -21.41
N VAL A 34 12.17 -4.69 -21.19
CA VAL A 34 11.84 -5.72 -20.19
C VAL A 34 11.85 -5.12 -18.78
N ILE A 35 12.91 -4.39 -18.42
CA ILE A 35 13.01 -3.77 -17.10
C ILE A 35 11.90 -2.74 -16.87
N THR A 36 11.60 -1.89 -17.84
CA THR A 36 10.52 -0.91 -17.75
C THR A 36 9.15 -1.60 -17.58
N SER A 37 8.88 -2.68 -18.34
CA SER A 37 7.66 -3.48 -18.20
C SER A 37 7.53 -4.08 -16.80
N GLU A 38 8.58 -4.71 -16.29
CA GLU A 38 8.57 -5.30 -14.94
C GLU A 38 8.44 -4.24 -13.84
N ARG A 39 9.05 -3.06 -14.00
CA ARG A 39 8.87 -1.95 -13.05
C ARG A 39 7.43 -1.43 -13.03
N ILE A 40 6.76 -1.31 -14.17
CA ILE A 40 5.35 -0.89 -14.23
C ILE A 40 4.46 -1.90 -13.49
N LYS A 41 4.69 -3.20 -13.69
CA LYS A 41 3.98 -4.25 -12.94
C LYS A 41 4.23 -4.15 -11.45
N TRP A 42 5.50 -4.00 -11.05
CA TRP A 42 5.86 -3.82 -9.64
C TRP A 42 5.17 -2.60 -9.00
N ILE A 43 5.11 -1.45 -9.69
CA ILE A 43 4.37 -0.26 -9.21
C ILE A 43 2.89 -0.61 -8.97
N GLN A 44 2.26 -1.29 -9.93
CA GLN A 44 0.86 -1.68 -9.84
C GLN A 44 0.60 -2.62 -8.65
N ASP A 45 1.45 -3.63 -8.49
CA ASP A 45 1.34 -4.62 -7.42
C ASP A 45 1.53 -3.99 -6.05
N VAL A 46 2.57 -3.17 -5.87
CA VAL A 46 2.85 -2.46 -4.61
C VAL A 46 1.71 -1.49 -4.28
N ARG A 47 1.18 -0.75 -5.27
CA ARG A 47 0.04 0.15 -5.04
C ARG A 47 -1.21 -0.59 -4.58
N ASN A 48 -1.53 -1.73 -5.20
CA ASN A 48 -2.68 -2.54 -4.81
C ASN A 48 -2.51 -3.08 -3.39
N GLU A 49 -1.32 -3.57 -3.04
CA GLU A 49 -1.02 -4.05 -1.70
C GLU A 49 -1.13 -2.94 -0.64
N PHE A 50 -0.57 -1.76 -0.91
CA PHE A 50 -0.74 -0.60 -0.02
C PHE A 50 -2.20 -0.20 0.13
N SER A 51 -2.99 -0.23 -0.95
CA SER A 51 -4.42 0.11 -0.87
C SER A 51 -5.17 -0.82 0.08
N VAL A 52 -4.94 -2.13 -0.02
CA VAL A 52 -5.60 -3.12 0.85
C VAL A 52 -5.13 -2.97 2.30
N LEU A 53 -3.82 -2.78 2.51
CA LEU A 53 -3.24 -2.57 3.83
C LEU A 53 -3.81 -1.29 4.48
N LEU A 54 -3.77 -0.16 3.78
CA LEU A 54 -4.22 1.14 4.28
C LEU A 54 -5.71 1.13 4.62
N SER A 55 -6.56 0.59 3.75
CA SER A 55 -8.00 0.49 4.04
C SER A 55 -8.26 -0.30 5.32
N SER A 56 -7.54 -1.41 5.52
CA SER A 56 -7.68 -2.21 6.72
C SER A 56 -7.17 -1.47 7.95
N VAL A 57 -5.95 -0.91 7.90
CA VAL A 57 -5.36 -0.15 9.01
C VAL A 57 -6.28 1.00 9.42
N ILE A 58 -6.70 1.86 8.48
CA ILE A 58 -7.59 2.98 8.74
C ILE A 58 -8.91 2.51 9.38
N PHE A 59 -9.48 1.41 8.89
CA PHE A 59 -10.69 0.85 9.47
C PHE A 59 -10.51 0.45 10.94
N TYR A 60 -9.42 -0.24 11.29
CA TYR A 60 -9.09 -0.55 12.68
C TYR A 60 -8.88 0.72 13.51
N LEU A 61 -8.13 1.70 13.00
CA LEU A 61 -7.83 2.94 13.72
C LEU A 61 -9.12 3.70 14.08
N LEU A 62 -9.99 3.93 13.10
CA LEU A 62 -11.20 4.74 13.26
C LEU A 62 -12.30 4.04 14.08
N ASN A 63 -12.33 2.71 14.10
CA ASN A 63 -13.38 1.95 14.80
C ASN A 63 -12.92 1.35 16.14
N SER A 64 -11.63 1.43 16.47
CA SER A 64 -11.05 0.88 17.71
C SER A 64 -11.79 1.32 18.99
N ASN A 65 -12.08 2.61 19.13
CA ASN A 65 -12.75 3.15 20.32
C ASN A 65 -14.20 2.65 20.48
N LYS A 66 -14.90 2.38 19.37
CA LYS A 66 -16.28 1.85 19.41
C LYS A 66 -16.32 0.41 19.90
N ILE A 67 -15.28 -0.38 19.60
CA ILE A 67 -15.13 -1.77 20.05
C ILE A 67 -14.88 -1.82 21.57
N ILE A 68 -14.06 -0.90 22.08
CA ILE A 68 -13.70 -0.86 23.51
C ILE A 68 -14.92 -0.43 24.36
N ASN A 69 -15.68 0.55 23.89
CA ASN A 69 -16.82 1.11 24.65
C ASN A 69 -18.02 0.16 24.77
N GLU A 70 -18.22 -0.78 23.84
CA GLU A 70 -19.28 -1.81 23.96
C GLU A 70 -19.14 -2.67 25.22
N SER A 71 -17.90 -2.86 25.71
CA SER A 71 -17.66 -3.71 26.89
C SER A 71 -18.06 -3.02 28.20
N SER A 72 -18.35 -1.71 28.18
CA SER A 72 -18.48 -0.89 29.39
C SER A 72 -19.90 -0.42 29.70
N MET A 73 -20.87 -0.59 28.79
CA MET A 73 -22.24 -0.12 29.01
C MET A 73 -23.15 -1.25 29.52
N VAL A 74 -22.91 -1.69 30.76
CA VAL A 74 -23.88 -2.46 31.53
C VAL A 74 -24.84 -1.43 32.16
N ILE A 75 -26.05 -1.31 31.63
CA ILE A 75 -27.13 -0.60 32.32
C ILE A 75 -27.37 -1.39 33.61
N THR A 76 -26.89 -0.87 34.75
CA THR A 76 -27.21 -1.48 36.04
C THR A 76 -28.71 -1.27 36.30
N GLN A 77 -29.35 -2.31 36.84
CA GLN A 77 -30.79 -2.34 37.16
C GLN A 77 -31.24 -1.12 38.01
N GLU A 78 -30.30 -0.49 38.72
CA GLU A 78 -30.46 0.67 39.58
C GLU A 78 -30.82 1.98 38.85
N LEU A 79 -30.52 2.11 37.55
CA LEU A 79 -30.89 3.31 36.75
C LEU A 79 -32.32 3.24 36.20
N ILE A 80 -32.92 2.04 36.11
CA ILE A 80 -34.23 1.82 35.49
C ILE A 80 -35.38 2.34 36.38
N ASP A 81 -35.18 2.37 37.69
CA ASP A 81 -36.20 2.79 38.66
C ASP A 81 -36.38 4.33 38.77
N LEU A 82 -35.53 5.12 38.10
CA LEU A 82 -35.51 6.60 38.16
C LEU A 82 -35.96 7.29 36.86
N VAL A 83 -36.29 6.54 35.81
CA VAL A 83 -36.42 7.03 34.44
C VAL A 83 -37.83 6.80 33.90
N THR A 84 -38.37 7.75 33.15
CA THR A 84 -39.74 7.67 32.61
C THR A 84 -39.84 6.67 31.44
N GLU A 85 -41.05 6.14 31.17
CA GLU A 85 -41.26 5.18 30.05
C GLU A 85 -40.80 5.75 28.69
N GLU A 86 -40.98 7.05 28.46
CA GLU A 86 -40.58 7.74 27.23
C GLU A 86 -39.04 7.82 27.09
N GLU A 87 -38.34 8.03 28.20
CA GLU A 87 -36.87 8.00 28.25
C GLU A 87 -36.32 6.56 28.09
N ILE A 88 -37.02 5.55 28.61
CA ILE A 88 -36.69 4.13 28.40
C ILE A 88 -36.82 3.75 26.92
N GLU A 89 -37.87 4.22 26.24
CA GLU A 89 -38.07 3.96 24.81
C GLU A 89 -36.97 4.65 23.97
N ALA A 90 -36.63 5.91 24.28
CA ALA A 90 -35.54 6.62 23.62
C ALA A 90 -34.18 5.93 23.81
N MET A 91 -33.86 5.50 25.04
CA MET A 91 -32.64 4.73 25.34
C MET A 91 -32.62 3.39 24.61
N THR A 92 -33.76 2.71 24.49
CA THR A 92 -33.87 1.42 23.79
C THR A 92 -33.63 1.59 22.28
N ILE A 93 -34.14 2.67 21.68
CA ILE A 93 -33.88 3.00 20.27
C ILE A 93 -32.39 3.29 20.04
N GLU A 94 -31.77 4.08 20.91
CA GLU A 94 -30.34 4.41 20.82
C GLU A 94 -29.46 3.16 21.00
N PHE A 95 -29.79 2.30 21.96
CA PHE A 95 -29.11 1.02 22.17
C PHE A 95 -29.20 0.12 20.94
N ASN A 96 -30.40 -0.06 20.37
CA ASN A 96 -30.59 -0.87 19.17
C ASN A 96 -29.81 -0.32 17.96
N LYS A 97 -29.76 1.00 17.80
CA LYS A 97 -28.97 1.65 16.75
C LYS A 97 -27.46 1.40 16.93
N ASN A 98 -26.97 1.53 18.16
CA ASN A 98 -25.55 1.28 18.48
C ASN A 98 -25.18 -0.20 18.26
N LYS A 99 -26.08 -1.13 18.58
CA LYS A 99 -25.90 -2.56 18.32
C LYS A 99 -25.80 -2.88 16.83
N ILE A 100 -26.69 -2.32 15.99
CA ILE A 100 -26.64 -2.53 14.52
C ILE A 100 -25.31 -2.01 13.94
N ILE A 101 -24.85 -0.85 14.39
CA ILE A 101 -23.57 -0.27 13.96
C ILE A 101 -22.40 -1.19 14.35
N SER A 102 -22.43 -1.74 15.56
CA SER A 102 -21.41 -2.68 16.02
C SER A 102 -21.40 -4.00 15.25
N ASP A 103 -22.58 -4.59 15.02
CA ASP A 103 -22.69 -5.84 14.25
C ASP A 103 -22.15 -5.65 12.83
N THR A 104 -22.47 -4.50 12.20
CA THR A 104 -21.92 -4.11 10.89
C THR A 104 -20.40 -3.98 10.93
N ILE A 105 -19.85 -3.31 11.95
CA ILE A 105 -18.40 -3.16 12.13
C ILE A 105 -17.73 -4.54 12.33
N LYS A 106 -18.33 -5.43 13.11
CA LYS A 106 -17.83 -6.80 13.34
C LYS A 106 -17.82 -7.63 12.05
N ASP A 107 -18.83 -7.48 11.21
CA ASP A 107 -18.88 -8.18 9.93
C ASP A 107 -17.86 -7.61 8.93
N GLU A 108 -17.65 -6.28 8.90
CA GLU A 108 -16.55 -5.68 8.13
C GLU A 108 -15.17 -6.13 8.65
N PHE A 109 -14.98 -6.32 9.96
CA PHE A 109 -13.75 -6.92 10.49
C PHE A 109 -13.51 -8.35 10.03
N LYS A 110 -14.56 -9.15 9.84
CA LYS A 110 -14.43 -10.53 9.33
C LYS A 110 -14.05 -10.57 7.85
N THR A 111 -14.44 -9.55 7.09
CA THR A 111 -14.17 -9.47 5.64
C THR A 111 -12.88 -8.74 5.31
N GLY A 112 -12.41 -7.86 6.20
CA GLY A 112 -11.13 -7.19 6.12
C GLY A 112 -9.96 -8.08 6.56
N LEU A 113 -8.74 -7.50 6.54
CA LEU A 113 -7.55 -8.20 7.02
C LEU A 113 -7.60 -8.37 8.55
N SER A 114 -7.25 -9.55 9.03
CA SER A 114 -6.93 -9.77 10.43
C SER A 114 -5.68 -9.00 10.86
N LYS A 115 -5.51 -8.75 12.16
CA LYS A 115 -4.30 -8.12 12.71
C LYS A 115 -3.01 -8.83 12.24
N ARG A 116 -3.03 -10.16 12.19
CA ARG A 116 -1.91 -10.97 11.70
C ARG A 116 -1.62 -10.69 10.22
N GLU A 117 -2.64 -10.67 9.37
CA GLU A 117 -2.47 -10.39 7.94
C GLU A 117 -2.00 -8.96 7.67
N ILE A 118 -2.40 -7.99 8.50
CA ILE A 118 -1.87 -6.62 8.47
C ILE A 118 -0.36 -6.62 8.71
N VAL A 119 0.11 -7.34 9.73
CA VAL A 119 1.54 -7.49 10.03
C VAL A 119 2.29 -8.17 8.89
N GLU A 120 1.77 -9.31 8.40
CA GLU A 120 2.39 -10.07 7.31
C GLU A 120 2.51 -9.23 6.02
N LYS A 121 1.46 -8.49 5.64
CA LYS A 121 1.50 -7.59 4.48
C LYS A 121 2.43 -6.39 4.69
N SER A 122 2.50 -5.85 5.91
CA SER A 122 3.41 -4.74 6.21
C SER A 122 4.87 -5.17 6.07
N ILE A 123 5.22 -6.37 6.54
CA ILE A 123 6.55 -6.97 6.36
C ILE A 123 6.83 -7.19 4.87
N LEU A 124 5.88 -7.77 4.13
CA LEU A 124 6.05 -8.03 2.70
C LEU A 124 6.29 -6.74 1.90
N LEU A 125 5.50 -5.69 2.17
CA LEU A 125 5.67 -4.39 1.55
C LEU A 125 7.03 -3.79 1.91
N LYS A 126 7.42 -3.84 3.19
CA LYS A 126 8.75 -3.37 3.63
C LYS A 126 9.90 -4.04 2.88
N MET A 127 9.80 -5.33 2.57
CA MET A 127 10.81 -6.06 1.78
C MET A 127 10.89 -5.63 0.30
N LYS A 128 9.83 -5.03 -0.24
CA LYS A 128 9.78 -4.55 -1.63
C LYS A 128 10.33 -3.15 -1.81
N LEU A 129 10.46 -2.38 -0.73
CA LEU A 129 10.88 -0.98 -0.76
C LEU A 129 12.40 -0.83 -0.74
N ASN A 130 12.87 0.33 -1.20
CA ASN A 130 14.28 0.68 -1.15
C ASN A 130 14.59 1.40 0.19
N PRO A 131 15.43 0.82 1.08
CA PRO A 131 15.71 1.41 2.39
C PRO A 131 16.31 2.83 2.35
N LYS A 132 16.96 3.21 1.24
CA LYS A 132 17.58 4.54 1.10
C LYS A 132 16.59 5.59 0.61
N GLU A 133 15.65 5.21 -0.25
CA GLU A 133 14.70 6.13 -0.88
C GLU A 133 13.36 6.20 -0.14
N ASP A 134 12.98 5.14 0.58
CA ASP A 134 11.64 4.92 1.12
C ASP A 134 11.67 4.77 2.66
N ALA A 135 12.67 5.35 3.33
CA ALA A 135 12.89 5.21 4.76
C ALA A 135 11.69 5.63 5.62
N GLU A 136 10.99 6.71 5.26
CA GLU A 136 9.82 7.19 6.00
C GLU A 136 8.66 6.19 5.90
N ILE A 137 8.42 5.63 4.72
CA ILE A 137 7.40 4.59 4.49
C ILE A 137 7.71 3.36 5.34
N ILE A 138 8.98 2.94 5.36
CA ILE A 138 9.45 1.82 6.17
C ILE A 138 9.24 2.09 7.67
N SER A 139 9.53 3.30 8.14
CA SER A 139 9.30 3.68 9.54
C SER A 139 7.82 3.57 9.91
N ILE A 140 6.91 4.05 9.05
CA ILE A 140 5.48 3.97 9.34
C ILE A 140 4.97 2.52 9.25
N LEU A 141 5.52 1.70 8.35
CA LEU A 141 5.24 0.26 8.31
C LEU A 141 5.71 -0.44 9.60
N ASP A 142 6.84 -0.03 10.18
CA ASP A 142 7.29 -0.54 11.47
C ASP A 142 6.35 -0.13 12.61
N ASP A 143 5.81 1.09 12.59
CA ASP A 143 4.79 1.53 13.55
C ASP A 143 3.51 0.69 13.43
N ILE A 144 3.08 0.37 12.19
CA ILE A 144 1.96 -0.53 11.92
C ILE A 144 2.27 -1.93 12.46
N ILE A 145 3.42 -2.49 12.15
CA ILE A 145 3.83 -3.83 12.64
C ILE A 145 3.79 -3.87 14.16
N ASN A 146 4.38 -2.88 14.84
CA ASN A 146 4.41 -2.81 16.29
C ASN A 146 3.00 -2.71 16.88
N THR A 147 2.15 -1.83 16.33
CA THR A 147 0.78 -1.62 16.82
C THR A 147 -0.08 -2.88 16.68
N PHE A 148 0.00 -3.57 15.53
CA PHE A 148 -0.85 -4.72 15.23
C PHE A 148 -0.27 -6.07 15.71
N SER A 149 0.99 -6.10 16.12
CA SER A 149 1.63 -7.28 16.73
C SER A 149 1.30 -7.43 18.21
N ILE A 150 0.87 -6.35 18.88
CA ILE A 150 0.50 -6.38 20.30
C ILE A 150 -0.89 -7.04 20.47
N VAL A 151 -0.96 -8.04 21.34
CA VAL A 151 -2.20 -8.80 21.64
C VAL A 151 -3.09 -8.09 22.67
N SER A 152 -2.61 -7.05 23.35
CA SER A 152 -3.38 -6.35 24.39
C SER A 152 -4.53 -5.53 23.79
N PHE A 153 -5.69 -5.57 24.47
CA PHE A 153 -6.90 -4.81 24.11
C PHE A 153 -6.79 -3.30 24.37
N ASP A 154 -5.75 -2.86 25.08
CA ASP A 154 -5.58 -1.49 25.59
C ASP A 154 -4.57 -0.65 24.78
N VAL A 155 -4.42 -0.96 23.49
CA VAL A 155 -3.56 -0.17 22.62
C VAL A 155 -4.37 1.00 22.11
N SER A 156 -4.13 2.19 22.67
CA SER A 156 -4.50 3.43 22.01
C SER A 156 -3.84 3.40 20.62
N TYR A 157 -4.62 3.14 19.58
CA TYR A 157 -4.18 3.11 18.18
C TYR A 157 -3.69 4.49 17.66
N GLN A 158 -3.40 5.42 18.57
CA GLN A 158 -3.40 6.86 18.35
C GLN A 158 -2.17 7.42 17.62
N ASN A 159 -1.24 6.59 17.13
CA ASN A 159 0.01 7.11 16.58
C ASN A 159 0.39 6.65 15.17
N ILE A 160 -0.45 5.86 14.49
CA ILE A 160 -0.17 5.51 13.09
C ILE A 160 -0.51 6.71 12.20
N ARG A 161 0.52 7.34 11.63
CA ARG A 161 0.43 8.48 10.69
C ARG A 161 0.03 8.02 9.29
N TYR A 162 -1.17 7.43 9.13
CA TYR A 162 -1.62 6.87 7.85
C TYR A 162 -1.68 7.92 6.73
N GLU A 163 -1.97 9.18 7.04
CA GLU A 163 -2.01 10.28 6.06
C GLU A 163 -0.62 10.54 5.47
N VAL A 164 0.42 10.51 6.32
CA VAL A 164 1.81 10.63 5.89
C VAL A 164 2.19 9.43 5.02
N LEU A 165 1.77 8.22 5.40
CA LEU A 165 2.01 7.01 4.63
C LEU A 165 1.41 7.10 3.22
N VAL A 166 0.16 7.59 3.10
CA VAL A 166 -0.49 7.81 1.80
C VAL A 166 0.32 8.77 0.93
N ASN A 167 0.71 9.92 1.49
CA ASN A 167 1.47 10.94 0.77
C ASN A 167 2.83 10.42 0.31
N GLU A 168 3.58 9.74 1.19
CA GLU A 168 4.88 9.18 0.85
C GLU A 168 4.78 8.06 -0.19
N CYS A 169 3.76 7.21 -0.12
CA CYS A 169 3.48 6.22 -1.16
C CYS A 169 3.20 6.88 -2.51
N GLN A 170 2.36 7.93 -2.54
CA GLN A 170 2.10 8.69 -3.78
C GLN A 170 3.38 9.29 -4.37
N ASN A 171 4.23 9.86 -3.52
CA ASN A 171 5.52 10.42 -3.93
C ASN A 171 6.44 9.34 -4.49
N MET A 172 6.56 8.19 -3.82
CA MET A 172 7.32 7.03 -4.29
C MET A 172 6.84 6.55 -5.67
N PHE A 173 5.54 6.34 -5.85
CA PHE A 173 5.00 5.92 -7.15
C PHE A 173 5.23 6.96 -8.25
N LYS A 174 5.13 8.25 -7.92
CA LYS A 174 5.43 9.33 -8.88
C LYS A 174 6.90 9.33 -9.29
N ARG A 175 7.83 9.19 -8.32
CA ARG A 175 9.28 9.08 -8.60
C ARG A 175 9.57 7.91 -9.53
N GLU A 176 9.02 6.74 -9.25
CA GLU A 176 9.23 5.54 -10.08
C GLU A 176 8.61 5.68 -11.48
N TRP A 177 7.44 6.32 -11.57
CA TRP A 177 6.82 6.65 -12.85
C TRP A 177 7.65 7.64 -13.68
N ASP A 178 8.25 8.64 -13.03
CA ASP A 178 9.13 9.58 -13.70
C ASP A 178 10.41 8.89 -14.22
N LYS A 179 11.01 7.98 -13.43
CA LYS A 179 12.13 7.13 -13.89
C LYS A 179 11.76 6.32 -15.14
N VAL A 180 10.57 5.71 -15.16
CA VAL A 180 10.04 4.97 -16.33
C VAL A 180 9.88 5.86 -17.56
N LYS A 181 9.37 7.09 -17.40
CA LYS A 181 9.23 8.04 -18.51
C LYS A 181 10.59 8.48 -19.06
N ASP A 182 11.57 8.68 -18.20
CA ASP A 182 12.92 9.08 -18.63
C ASP A 182 13.62 7.95 -19.40
N GLU A 183 13.47 6.70 -18.96
CA GLU A 183 14.01 5.51 -19.65
C GLU A 183 13.39 5.31 -21.04
N THR A 184 12.09 5.60 -21.19
CA THR A 184 11.38 5.50 -22.47
C THR A 184 11.66 6.66 -23.41
N ARG A 185 11.91 7.87 -22.89
CA ARG A 185 12.26 9.07 -23.68
C ARG A 185 13.71 9.09 -24.16
N LYS A 186 14.62 8.44 -23.43
CA LYS A 186 16.03 8.28 -23.83
C LYS A 186 16.25 7.22 -24.92
N LYS A 187 15.18 6.68 -25.51
CA LYS A 187 15.21 5.78 -26.67
C LYS A 187 15.34 6.51 -27.99
#